data_AF-A0A2W5YW83-F1
#
_entry.id   AF-A0A2W5YW83-F1
#
_cell.length_a   1.000
_cell.length_b   1.000
_cell.length_c   1.000
_cell.angle_alpha   90.00
_cell.angle_beta   90.00
_cell.angle_gamma   90.00
#
_symmetry.space_group_name_H-M   'P 1'
#
loop_
_entity.id
_entity.type
_entity.pdbx_description
1 polymer ?
#
loop_
_entity_poly.entity_id
_entity_poly.type
_entity_poly.pdbx_seq_one_letter_code
_entity_poly.pdbx_strand_id
1 'polypeptide(L)'
;MVVICALVLSALCAGSVTHAAPAANTDLDREMTVARGCSSTAYIVGSLQEVQADRLLIKLVNRSSWHRLLIARAQVHRNGARLSEGAIVRARGCFVEDRATHTDFRAIELTVYPDLEDYRNAQRAAGSPDETANRVTAAQPRPNTPHVVAPHAASAVSGVCGGYRWPVKIAADAGAANINNSPQDTTVSQLDAMRPSAVLPSAARVPAETAVYRLSNVTLTSMYVEHDRDYHLIVKDSSGASTTLESPDASCARASAFANQIAAVRNYLSSHFAVSGTIHPNVPLSATGIAFFDPGGSGGLELHPLLSVCVGQDCSPSAQTGTLERAGRRR
;
A
#
# COMPACT_ATOMS: atom_id res chain seq x y z
N MET A 1 -50.59 7.47 75.70
CA MET A 1 -49.65 8.56 76.03
C MET A 1 -48.24 7.99 75.96
N VAL A 2 -47.35 8.66 75.20
CA VAL A 2 -45.86 8.58 75.23
C VAL A 2 -45.14 7.47 74.43
N VAL A 3 -44.71 7.85 73.21
CA VAL A 3 -43.39 7.76 72.48
C VAL A 3 -42.29 6.85 73.10
N ILE A 4 -41.56 5.96 72.38
CA ILE A 4 -40.43 6.12 71.41
C ILE A 4 -40.28 4.78 70.63
N CYS A 5 -40.43 4.70 69.30
CA CYS A 5 -39.50 4.97 68.18
C CYS A 5 -38.30 4.00 68.03
N ALA A 6 -38.44 2.99 67.16
CA ALA A 6 -37.35 2.21 66.56
C ALA A 6 -37.73 1.98 65.07
N LEU A 7 -37.16 2.76 64.16
CA LEU A 7 -35.96 2.47 63.35
C LEU A 7 -36.26 1.63 62.10
N VAL A 8 -35.85 2.22 60.97
CA VAL A 8 -35.64 1.67 59.62
C VAL A 8 -36.84 1.63 58.67
N LEU A 9 -37.08 2.76 58.01
CA LEU A 9 -37.37 2.80 56.57
C LEU A 9 -37.04 4.20 56.03
N SER A 10 -36.18 4.30 55.02
CA SER A 10 -36.23 5.33 53.97
C SER A 10 -35.20 5.01 52.86
N ALA A 11 -35.73 4.78 51.67
CA ALA A 11 -35.03 4.73 50.40
C ALA A 11 -34.59 6.13 49.95
N LEU A 12 -33.63 6.19 49.01
CA LEU A 12 -33.45 7.15 47.89
C LEU A 12 -32.02 6.92 47.33
N CYS A 13 -31.86 6.23 46.19
CA CYS A 13 -31.86 6.73 44.81
C CYS A 13 -30.50 7.22 44.28
N ALA A 14 -30.10 6.59 43.17
CA ALA A 14 -29.27 7.07 42.06
C ALA A 14 -27.77 7.36 42.29
N GLY A 15 -26.92 6.65 41.54
CA GLY A 15 -25.51 6.95 41.40
C GLY A 15 -24.78 5.92 40.55
N SER A 16 -24.67 6.21 39.26
CA SER A 16 -23.97 5.48 38.20
C SER A 16 -22.69 4.75 38.63
N VAL A 17 -22.59 3.46 38.33
CA VAL A 17 -21.30 2.74 38.33
C VAL A 17 -20.51 3.21 37.12
N THR A 18 -19.71 4.27 37.29
CA THR A 18 -18.62 4.57 36.37
C THR A 18 -17.59 3.46 36.49
N HIS A 19 -17.56 2.55 35.51
CA HIS A 19 -16.36 1.77 35.24
C HIS A 19 -15.30 2.76 34.72
N ALA A 20 -14.55 3.34 35.65
CA ALA A 20 -13.32 4.03 35.33
C ALA A 20 -12.36 2.99 34.73
N ALA A 21 -12.09 3.13 33.43
CA ALA A 21 -10.99 2.41 32.80
C ALA A 21 -9.69 2.73 33.56
N PRO A 22 -8.85 1.73 33.86
CA PRO A 22 -7.59 1.99 34.55
C PRO A 22 -6.72 2.90 33.70
N ALA A 23 -6.23 3.97 34.33
CA ALA A 23 -5.31 4.92 33.75
C ALA A 23 -4.08 4.19 33.17
N ALA A 24 -3.94 4.23 31.85
CA ALA A 24 -2.73 3.82 31.15
C ALA A 24 -1.63 4.85 31.42
N ASN A 25 -0.90 4.66 32.50
CA ASN A 25 0.32 5.40 32.78
C ASN A 25 1.39 4.40 33.21
N THR A 26 2.09 3.83 32.23
CA THR A 26 3.34 3.09 32.45
C THR A 26 4.36 3.57 31.43
N ASP A 27 5.10 4.60 31.85
CA ASP A 27 6.56 4.59 31.88
C ASP A 27 7.27 4.12 30.58
N LEU A 28 7.44 5.05 29.63
CA LEU A 28 8.28 4.91 28.44
C LEU A 28 9.65 5.60 28.59
N ASP A 29 10.04 6.00 29.82
CA ASP A 29 11.18 6.89 30.07
C ASP A 29 12.49 6.17 30.48
N ARG A 30 12.71 4.92 30.07
CA ARG A 30 14.02 4.26 30.33
C ARG A 30 14.72 3.72 29.09
N GLU A 31 15.91 4.31 28.89
CA GLU A 31 17.07 3.86 28.11
C GLU A 31 16.94 3.81 26.58
N MET A 32 17.00 5.03 26.06
CA MET A 32 17.75 5.45 24.87
C MET A 32 18.92 4.51 24.48
N THR A 33 18.71 3.66 23.49
CA THR A 33 19.79 3.07 22.68
C THR A 33 19.43 3.18 21.20
N VAL A 34 20.31 3.81 20.43
CA VAL A 34 20.19 4.07 18.99
C VAL A 34 19.79 2.79 18.24
N ALA A 35 18.65 2.80 17.57
CA ALA A 35 18.16 1.67 16.79
C ALA A 35 19.09 1.40 15.59
N ARG A 36 20.06 0.51 15.76
CA ARG A 36 20.73 -0.19 14.67
C ARG A 36 19.70 -1.10 13.99
N GLY A 37 19.20 -0.73 12.81
CA GLY A 37 18.24 -1.60 12.11
C GLY A 37 17.70 -1.09 10.77
N CYS A 38 17.71 0.21 10.49
CA CYS A 38 17.32 0.73 9.18
C CYS A 38 18.57 0.94 8.31
N SER A 39 18.64 0.27 7.16
CA SER A 39 19.69 0.48 6.13
C SER A 39 19.46 1.77 5.33
N SER A 40 18.20 2.21 5.23
CA SER A 40 17.77 3.51 4.69
C SER A 40 16.61 4.05 5.52
N THR A 41 16.47 5.37 5.64
CA THR A 41 15.36 5.99 6.38
C THR A 41 14.47 6.83 5.48
N ALA A 42 13.16 6.69 5.63
CA ALA A 42 12.13 7.50 5.00
C ALA A 42 11.33 8.28 6.07
N TYR A 43 10.50 9.23 5.60
CA TYR A 43 9.52 9.94 6.42
C TYR A 43 8.11 9.64 5.93
N ILE A 44 7.20 9.41 6.87
CA ILE A 44 5.76 9.35 6.58
C ILE A 44 4.99 10.25 7.55
N VAL A 45 3.91 10.86 7.05
CA VAL A 45 3.08 11.78 7.81
C VAL A 45 1.63 11.36 7.71
N GLY A 46 0.97 11.16 8.85
CA GLY A 46 -0.42 10.70 8.90
C GLY A 46 -1.18 11.19 10.12
N SER A 47 -2.50 11.18 10.02
CA SER A 47 -3.39 11.32 11.17
C SER A 47 -3.48 9.98 11.90
N LEU A 48 -3.38 10.01 13.21
CA LEU A 48 -3.58 8.85 14.08
C LEU A 48 -5.03 8.43 14.06
N GLN A 49 -5.24 7.12 13.97
CA GLN A 49 -6.57 6.51 13.89
C GLN A 49 -6.73 5.46 14.98
N GLU A 50 -5.63 4.80 15.37
CA GLU A 50 -5.62 3.88 16.49
C GLU A 50 -4.28 3.95 17.23
N VAL A 51 -4.33 3.85 18.55
CA VAL A 51 -3.16 3.86 19.44
C VAL A 51 -3.19 2.59 20.28
N GLN A 52 -2.15 1.78 20.14
CA GLN A 52 -1.89 0.61 20.98
C GLN A 52 -0.51 0.75 21.64
N ALA A 53 -0.15 -0.20 22.52
CA ALA A 53 1.07 -0.12 23.33
C ALA A 53 2.36 -0.10 22.50
N ASP A 54 2.44 -0.90 21.42
CA ASP A 54 3.65 -1.07 20.59
C ASP A 54 3.47 -0.60 19.14
N ARG A 55 2.25 -0.22 18.77
CA ARG A 55 1.87 0.12 17.40
C ARG A 55 0.86 1.25 17.32
N LEU A 56 0.91 1.97 16.20
CA LEU A 56 -0.08 2.97 15.84
C LEU A 56 -0.65 2.63 14.47
N LEU A 57 -1.92 2.96 14.24
CA LEU A 57 -2.51 2.96 12.92
C LEU A 57 -2.67 4.41 12.46
N ILE A 58 -2.12 4.74 11.30
CA ILE A 58 -2.20 6.09 10.73
C ILE A 58 -2.85 6.06 9.35
N LYS A 59 -3.59 7.11 9.05
CA LYS A 59 -4.03 7.44 7.69
C LYS A 59 -3.17 8.59 7.19
N LEU A 60 -2.48 8.43 6.06
CA LEU A 60 -1.56 9.46 5.59
C LEU A 60 -2.29 10.79 5.28
N VAL A 61 -1.65 11.91 5.60
CA VAL A 61 -2.28 13.24 5.46
C VAL A 61 -2.65 13.57 4.01
N ASN A 62 -1.88 13.06 3.04
CA ASN A 62 -2.06 13.31 1.62
C ASN A 62 -2.51 12.07 0.83
N ARG A 63 -2.86 10.96 1.51
CA ARG A 63 -3.26 9.71 0.84
C ARG A 63 -4.35 8.98 1.63
N SER A 64 -5.18 8.19 0.96
CA SER A 64 -6.16 7.33 1.63
C SER A 64 -5.55 6.03 2.18
N SER A 65 -4.23 5.87 2.06
CA SER A 65 -3.48 4.70 2.51
C SER A 65 -3.30 4.71 4.03
N TRP A 66 -3.43 3.52 4.59
CA TRP A 66 -3.27 3.25 6.00
C TRP A 66 -1.91 2.59 6.22
N HIS A 67 -1.21 3.01 7.27
CA HIS A 67 0.05 2.40 7.65
C HIS A 67 0.04 2.04 9.12
N ARG A 68 0.66 0.90 9.43
CA ARG A 68 0.94 0.52 10.80
C ARG A 68 2.34 0.99 11.15
N LEU A 69 2.45 1.83 12.17
CA LEU A 69 3.73 2.25 12.74
C LEU A 69 4.10 1.29 13.86
N LEU A 70 5.26 0.63 13.77
CA LEU A 70 5.87 -0.07 14.89
C LEU A 70 6.69 0.95 15.69
N ILE A 71 6.28 1.23 16.93
CA ILE A 71 6.83 2.33 17.75
C ILE A 71 7.60 1.88 18.99
N ALA A 72 7.72 0.58 19.23
CA ALA A 72 8.36 0.01 20.42
C ALA A 72 9.81 0.50 20.70
N ARG A 73 10.48 1.12 19.72
CA ARG A 73 11.83 1.68 19.85
C ARG A 73 11.96 3.09 19.26
N ALA A 74 10.84 3.77 19.01
CA ALA A 74 10.85 5.11 18.44
C ALA A 74 11.14 6.15 19.53
N GLN A 75 11.99 7.13 19.24
CA GLN A 75 12.08 8.34 20.04
C GLN A 75 10.84 9.20 19.78
N VAL A 76 10.05 9.49 20.83
CA VAL A 76 8.78 10.22 20.68
C VAL A 76 8.92 11.68 21.13
N HIS A 77 8.77 12.61 20.19
CA HIS A 77 8.74 14.04 20.43
C HIS A 77 7.30 14.56 20.41
N ARG A 78 6.79 15.04 21.54
CA ARG A 78 5.43 15.57 21.66
C ARG A 78 5.45 17.09 21.46
N ASN A 79 5.09 17.55 20.26
CA ASN A 79 4.99 18.98 19.96
C ASN A 79 3.60 19.49 20.35
N GLY A 80 3.33 19.56 21.65
CA GLY A 80 2.05 20.04 22.18
C GLY A 80 0.88 19.05 22.12
N ALA A 81 1.10 17.82 21.62
CA ALA A 81 0.06 16.81 21.48
C ALA A 81 0.38 15.46 22.14
N ARG A 82 -0.68 14.79 22.61
CA ARG A 82 -0.63 13.39 23.05
C ARG A 82 -0.78 12.46 21.84
N LEU A 83 -0.38 11.20 22.01
CA LEU A 83 -0.70 10.15 21.06
C LEU A 83 -2.16 9.78 21.27
N SER A 84 -3.05 10.41 20.51
CA SER A 84 -4.49 10.17 20.53
C SER A 84 -5.02 10.18 19.10
N GLU A 85 -6.18 9.55 18.90
CA GLU A 85 -6.89 9.61 17.63
C GLU A 85 -7.06 11.06 17.14
N GLY A 86 -6.88 11.28 15.84
CA GLY A 86 -6.94 12.59 15.20
C GLY A 86 -5.62 13.35 15.14
N ALA A 87 -4.69 13.14 16.08
CA ALA A 87 -3.40 13.84 16.11
C ALA A 87 -2.54 13.53 14.88
N ILE A 88 -1.74 14.48 14.42
CA ILE A 88 -0.83 14.26 13.28
C ILE A 88 0.50 13.74 13.78
N VAL A 89 1.02 12.71 13.12
CA VAL A 89 2.35 12.17 13.38
C VAL A 89 3.23 12.26 12.16
N ARG A 90 4.48 12.68 12.35
CA ARG A 90 5.58 12.53 11.42
C ARG A 90 6.50 11.45 11.95
N ALA A 91 6.58 10.32 11.25
CA ALA A 91 7.47 9.23 11.60
C ALA A 91 8.68 9.22 10.66
N ARG A 92 9.88 9.15 11.23
CA ARG A 92 11.11 8.77 10.52
C ARG A 92 11.39 7.30 10.81
N GLY A 93 11.79 6.53 9.82
CA GLY A 93 11.95 5.09 10.00
C GLY A 93 12.21 4.34 8.71
N CYS A 94 11.98 3.03 8.73
CA CYS A 94 12.10 2.18 7.56
C CYS A 94 10.89 1.25 7.46
N PHE A 95 10.50 0.90 6.24
CA PHE A 95 9.53 -0.16 6.01
C PHE A 95 10.14 -1.49 6.48
N VAL A 96 9.33 -2.26 7.21
CA VAL A 96 9.70 -3.62 7.62
C VAL A 96 8.95 -4.56 6.70
N GLU A 97 9.67 -5.49 6.08
CA GLU A 97 9.10 -6.60 5.34
C GLU A 97 8.35 -7.53 6.32
N ASP A 98 7.13 -7.16 6.71
CA ASP A 98 6.17 -8.14 7.17
C ASP A 98 5.56 -8.82 5.93
N ARG A 99 5.89 -10.11 5.77
CA ARG A 99 5.50 -10.99 4.66
C ARG A 99 3.99 -11.10 4.45
N ALA A 100 3.17 -10.58 5.37
CA ALA A 100 1.72 -10.63 5.26
C ALA A 100 1.06 -9.37 4.69
N THR A 101 1.67 -8.18 4.78
CA THR A 101 0.94 -6.93 4.48
C THR A 101 1.72 -5.80 3.80
N HIS A 102 3.06 -5.77 3.81
CA HIS A 102 3.89 -4.65 3.29
C HIS A 102 3.51 -3.24 3.81
N THR A 103 2.65 -3.10 4.82
CA THR A 103 2.17 -1.80 5.34
C THR A 103 2.88 -1.32 6.59
N ASP A 104 3.78 -2.13 7.14
CA ASP A 104 4.40 -1.91 8.44
C ASP A 104 5.66 -1.04 8.32
N PHE A 105 5.67 0.06 9.06
CA PHE A 105 6.77 1.02 9.09
C PHE A 105 7.34 1.09 10.50
N ARG A 106 8.60 0.71 10.66
CA ARG A 106 9.31 0.80 11.94
C ARG A 106 9.81 2.22 12.13
N ALA A 107 9.14 2.94 13.02
CA ALA A 107 9.56 4.27 13.42
C ALA A 107 10.81 4.19 14.30
N ILE A 108 11.80 5.01 13.98
CA ILE A 108 12.95 5.30 14.84
C ILE A 108 12.79 6.65 15.55
N GLU A 109 12.04 7.57 14.94
CA GLU A 109 11.67 8.86 15.50
C GLU A 109 10.20 9.14 15.15
N LEU A 110 9.46 9.69 16.10
CA LEU A 110 8.06 10.04 15.94
C LEU A 110 7.81 11.43 16.54
N THR A 111 7.42 12.39 15.71
CA THR A 111 6.97 13.70 16.19
C THR A 111 5.45 13.78 16.11
N VAL A 112 4.80 14.20 17.20
CA VAL A 112 3.34 14.29 17.32
C VAL A 112 2.91 15.75 17.38
N TYR A 113 1.94 16.12 16.56
CA TYR A 113 1.35 17.45 16.43
C TYR A 113 -0.16 17.38 16.71
N PRO A 114 -0.78 18.46 17.24
CA PRO A 114 -2.21 18.45 17.53
C PRO A 114 -3.04 18.27 16.26
N ASP A 115 -2.66 19.00 15.20
CA ASP A 115 -3.32 18.93 13.90
C ASP A 115 -2.35 19.16 12.72
N LEU A 116 -2.93 19.19 11.52
CA LEU A 116 -2.18 19.36 10.28
C LEU A 116 -1.62 20.77 10.11
N GLU A 117 -2.29 21.78 10.65
CA GLU A 117 -1.85 23.16 10.53
C GLU A 117 -0.63 23.41 11.42
N ASP A 118 -0.61 22.85 12.63
CA ASP A 118 0.55 22.85 13.51
C ASP A 118 1.76 22.15 12.89
N TYR A 119 1.54 21.01 12.23
CA TYR A 119 2.59 20.34 11.46
C TYR A 119 3.16 21.25 10.36
N ARG A 120 2.30 21.88 9.57
CA ARG A 120 2.72 22.78 8.48
C ARG A 120 3.45 24.02 9.00
N ASN A 121 2.98 24.59 10.11
CA ASN A 121 3.63 25.70 10.80
C ASN A 121 5.05 25.32 11.24
N ALA A 122 5.22 24.14 11.83
CA ALA A 122 6.53 23.64 12.24
C ALA A 122 7.47 23.42 11.03
N GLN A 123 6.96 22.92 9.90
CA GLN A 123 7.76 22.76 8.68
C GLN A 123 8.22 24.10 8.08
N ARG A 124 7.34 25.11 8.09
CA ARG A 124 7.67 26.47 7.66
C ARG A 124 8.72 27.12 8.55
N ALA A 125 8.60 26.95 9.87
CA ALA A 125 9.54 27.49 10.85
C ALA A 125 10.93 26.80 10.79
N ALA A 126 10.96 25.51 10.43
CA ALA A 126 12.20 24.74 10.32
C ALA A 126 12.97 24.97 9.00
N GLY A 127 12.45 25.76 8.05
CA GLY A 127 13.09 25.99 6.75
C GLY A 127 13.25 24.71 5.91
N SER A 128 12.17 23.93 5.80
CA SER A 128 12.18 22.48 5.53
C SER A 128 13.14 21.95 4.44
N PRO A 129 13.86 20.82 4.71
CA PRO A 129 14.57 20.02 3.71
C PRO A 129 13.68 19.28 2.69
N ASP A 130 12.35 19.27 2.85
CA ASP A 130 11.44 18.59 1.90
C ASP A 130 11.26 19.35 0.57
N GLU A 131 11.66 20.63 0.50
CA GLU A 131 11.59 21.43 -0.73
C GLU A 131 12.88 21.33 -1.58
N THR A 132 14.03 21.00 -0.97
CA THR A 132 15.33 20.89 -1.67
C THR A 132 15.55 19.55 -2.37
N ALA A 133 14.78 18.51 -2.04
CA ALA A 133 14.73 17.28 -2.83
C ALA A 133 14.17 17.48 -4.26
N ASN A 134 13.60 18.66 -4.54
CA ASN A 134 12.97 19.01 -5.81
C ASN A 134 13.78 19.99 -6.69
N ARG A 135 15.05 20.32 -6.35
CA ARG A 135 15.82 21.40 -7.03
C ARG A 135 17.15 21.04 -7.71
N VAL A 136 17.43 19.77 -7.99
CA VAL A 136 18.60 19.37 -8.81
C VAL A 136 18.06 18.65 -10.06
N THR A 137 17.54 19.35 -11.06
CA THR A 137 18.35 19.93 -12.14
C THR A 137 17.47 20.86 -12.99
N ALA A 138 17.61 22.17 -12.80
CA ALA A 138 17.16 23.15 -13.78
C ALA A 138 18.35 24.08 -14.06
N ALA A 139 19.27 23.62 -14.90
CA ALA A 139 20.23 24.50 -15.54
C ALA A 139 19.46 25.34 -16.57
N GLN A 140 19.30 26.63 -16.28
CA GLN A 140 18.62 27.60 -17.14
C GLN A 140 19.32 27.75 -18.51
N PRO A 141 18.58 27.73 -19.64
CA PRO A 141 19.00 28.42 -20.85
C PRO A 141 18.50 29.86 -20.85
N ARG A 142 19.35 30.78 -21.33
CA ARG A 142 19.02 32.19 -21.62
C ARG A 142 18.05 32.30 -22.83
N PRO A 143 17.41 33.48 -23.02
CA PRO A 143 16.13 33.59 -23.72
C PRO A 143 16.30 33.74 -25.24
N ASN A 144 15.32 33.28 -26.03
CA ASN A 144 14.68 34.08 -27.08
C ASN A 144 13.43 33.41 -27.69
N THR A 145 12.34 34.17 -27.63
CA THR A 145 11.18 34.27 -28.56
C THR A 145 10.11 33.17 -28.64
N PRO A 146 8.84 33.56 -28.92
CA PRO A 146 7.66 33.00 -28.27
C PRO A 146 6.76 32.20 -29.21
N HIS A 147 6.09 31.17 -28.69
CA HIS A 147 4.81 30.73 -29.25
C HIS A 147 3.77 30.54 -28.14
N VAL A 148 2.68 31.26 -28.36
CA VAL A 148 1.50 31.40 -27.51
C VAL A 148 0.70 30.11 -27.46
N VAL A 149 0.32 29.65 -26.26
CA VAL A 149 -1.04 29.12 -26.00
C VAL A 149 -1.45 29.52 -24.57
N ALA A 150 -2.69 30.00 -24.46
CA ALA A 150 -3.36 30.54 -23.28
C ALA A 150 -3.84 29.43 -22.30
N PRO A 151 -4.39 29.80 -21.12
CA PRO A 151 -4.34 29.03 -19.88
C PRO A 151 -5.45 27.97 -19.76
N HIS A 152 -5.23 26.94 -18.94
CA HIS A 152 -6.32 26.11 -18.41
C HIS A 152 -6.31 26.20 -16.89
N ALA A 153 -7.43 26.66 -16.33
CA ALA A 153 -7.69 26.72 -14.91
C ALA A 153 -8.16 25.36 -14.37
N ALA A 154 -7.59 25.01 -13.20
CA ALA A 154 -8.09 24.25 -12.04
C ALA A 154 -8.94 22.96 -12.19
N SER A 155 -8.47 21.84 -11.60
CA SER A 155 -8.99 21.26 -10.33
C SER A 155 -8.66 19.77 -10.10
N ALA A 156 -8.27 19.44 -8.86
CA ALA A 156 -8.46 18.22 -8.03
C ALA A 156 -8.22 16.78 -8.57
N VAL A 157 -7.73 15.93 -7.64
CA VAL A 157 -7.48 14.45 -7.66
C VAL A 157 -6.10 14.03 -8.19
N SER A 158 -5.26 13.36 -7.38
CA SER A 158 -3.94 12.89 -7.84
C SER A 158 -3.28 11.78 -6.97
N GLY A 159 -3.65 10.52 -7.19
CA GLY A 159 -2.67 9.43 -7.36
C GLY A 159 -2.59 9.19 -8.88
N VAL A 160 -1.46 9.55 -9.50
CA VAL A 160 -1.44 10.04 -10.91
C VAL A 160 -0.99 8.99 -11.92
N CYS A 161 -0.90 7.71 -11.53
CA CYS A 161 -0.15 6.68 -12.27
C CYS A 161 1.37 6.92 -12.15
N GLY A 162 2.11 5.91 -11.73
CA GLY A 162 3.53 6.04 -11.47
C GLY A 162 3.97 5.25 -10.25
N GLY A 163 5.23 4.84 -10.26
CA GLY A 163 5.78 3.98 -9.22
C GLY A 163 7.20 3.57 -9.55
N TYR A 164 7.70 2.59 -8.81
CA TYR A 164 9.02 2.03 -9.04
C TYR A 164 9.13 1.45 -10.46
N ARG A 165 10.17 1.86 -11.20
CA ARG A 165 10.46 1.40 -12.57
C ARG A 165 9.22 1.39 -13.47
N TRP A 166 8.39 2.43 -13.36
CA TRP A 166 7.06 2.49 -13.98
C TRP A 166 7.00 2.04 -15.45
N PRO A 167 7.89 2.51 -16.37
CA PRO A 167 7.84 2.05 -17.75
C PRO A 167 8.01 0.53 -17.91
N VAL A 168 8.82 -0.10 -17.05
CA VAL A 168 8.98 -1.56 -17.01
C VAL A 168 7.75 -2.21 -16.38
N LYS A 169 7.27 -1.67 -15.26
CA LYS A 169 6.07 -2.13 -14.51
C LYS A 169 4.87 -2.26 -15.45
N ILE A 170 4.61 -1.28 -16.31
CA ILE A 170 3.49 -1.31 -17.28
C ILE A 170 3.86 -1.79 -18.69
N ALA A 171 5.07 -2.29 -18.92
CA ALA A 171 5.56 -2.70 -20.25
C ALA A 171 5.40 -1.62 -21.35
N ALA A 172 5.72 -0.38 -21.00
CA ALA A 172 5.86 0.76 -21.90
C ALA A 172 7.33 1.10 -22.21
N ASP A 173 8.28 0.35 -21.63
CA ASP A 173 9.71 0.47 -21.89
C ASP A 173 10.11 -0.06 -23.28
N ALA A 174 11.26 0.38 -23.80
CA ALA A 174 11.76 -0.05 -25.10
C ALA A 174 12.05 -1.57 -25.17
N GLY A 175 12.29 -2.22 -24.03
CA GLY A 175 12.52 -3.66 -23.93
C GLY A 175 11.23 -4.49 -23.97
N ALA A 176 10.05 -3.88 -23.94
CA ALA A 176 8.77 -4.60 -23.97
C ALA A 176 8.61 -5.49 -25.22
N ALA A 177 9.20 -5.10 -26.36
CA ALA A 177 9.22 -5.90 -27.59
C ALA A 177 10.01 -7.21 -27.46
N ASN A 178 10.88 -7.34 -26.44
CA ASN A 178 11.68 -8.54 -26.19
C ASN A 178 11.01 -9.50 -25.20
N ILE A 179 9.80 -9.19 -24.71
CA ILE A 179 9.06 -10.08 -23.84
C ILE A 179 8.63 -11.31 -24.64
N ASN A 180 8.97 -12.50 -24.13
CA ASN A 180 8.52 -13.76 -24.69
C ASN A 180 7.06 -14.00 -24.26
N ASN A 181 6.14 -13.82 -25.20
CA ASN A 181 4.70 -13.96 -25.00
C ASN A 181 4.22 -15.42 -24.88
N SER A 182 5.11 -16.41 -24.84
CA SER A 182 4.77 -17.80 -24.55
C SER A 182 4.78 -18.04 -23.02
N PRO A 183 3.62 -18.17 -22.36
CA PRO A 183 3.58 -18.29 -20.91
C PRO A 183 4.26 -19.58 -20.43
N GLN A 184 5.14 -19.45 -19.45
CA GLN A 184 5.79 -20.57 -18.78
C GLN A 184 5.04 -20.93 -17.49
N ASP A 185 4.74 -22.21 -17.29
CA ASP A 185 4.14 -22.65 -16.03
C ASP A 185 5.09 -22.44 -14.87
N THR A 186 4.56 -21.91 -13.77
CA THR A 186 5.32 -21.69 -12.54
C THR A 186 4.44 -21.87 -11.31
N THR A 187 5.05 -21.74 -10.12
CA THR A 187 4.36 -21.75 -8.83
C THR A 187 4.63 -20.46 -8.07
N VAL A 188 3.78 -20.13 -7.10
CA VAL A 188 4.00 -18.98 -6.23
C VAL A 188 5.33 -19.10 -5.50
N SER A 189 5.64 -20.30 -5.00
CA SER A 189 6.94 -20.60 -4.38
C SER A 189 8.14 -20.36 -5.30
N GLN A 190 8.04 -20.68 -6.59
CA GLN A 190 9.12 -20.44 -7.55
C GLN A 190 9.30 -18.94 -7.82
N LEU A 191 8.21 -18.19 -7.96
CA LEU A 191 8.27 -16.74 -8.13
C LEU A 191 8.88 -16.04 -6.91
N ASP A 192 8.48 -16.44 -5.71
CA ASP A 192 9.02 -15.90 -4.45
C ASP A 192 10.51 -16.25 -4.25
N ALA A 193 10.97 -17.39 -4.78
CA ALA A 193 12.38 -17.76 -4.72
C ALA A 193 13.26 -16.94 -5.69
N MET A 194 12.68 -16.30 -6.72
CA MET A 194 13.43 -15.46 -7.65
C MET A 194 13.72 -14.11 -7.00
N ARG A 195 15.01 -13.79 -6.86
CA ARG A 195 15.48 -12.52 -6.30
C ARG A 195 16.33 -11.79 -7.35
N PRO A 196 16.26 -10.45 -7.40
CA PRO A 196 17.11 -9.68 -8.30
C PRO A 196 18.58 -9.84 -7.89
N SER A 197 19.46 -10.13 -8.85
CA SER A 197 20.88 -10.39 -8.59
C SER A 197 21.71 -9.12 -8.36
N ALA A 198 21.14 -7.93 -8.56
CA ALA A 198 21.81 -6.63 -8.49
C ALA A 198 20.81 -5.49 -8.34
N VAL A 199 21.33 -4.25 -8.25
CA VAL A 199 20.53 -3.03 -8.40
C VAL A 199 19.89 -3.03 -9.79
N LEU A 200 18.57 -2.94 -9.83
CA LEU A 200 17.81 -3.00 -11.07
C LEU A 200 17.90 -1.66 -11.82
N PRO A 201 18.13 -1.68 -13.15
CA PRO A 201 18.15 -0.46 -13.95
C PRO A 201 16.76 0.18 -14.02
N SER A 202 16.69 1.50 -13.89
CA SER A 202 15.42 2.24 -13.71
C SER A 202 14.42 2.09 -14.86
N ALA A 203 14.89 1.86 -16.09
CA ALA A 203 14.07 1.83 -17.30
C ALA A 203 14.41 0.68 -18.28
N ALA A 204 15.21 -0.31 -17.84
CA ALA A 204 15.56 -1.46 -18.66
C ALA A 204 15.17 -2.75 -17.94
N ARG A 205 14.88 -3.82 -18.71
CA ARG A 205 14.58 -5.15 -18.18
C ARG A 205 15.86 -5.92 -17.88
N VAL A 206 15.85 -6.69 -16.80
CA VAL A 206 16.81 -7.78 -16.61
C VAL A 206 16.28 -9.07 -17.26
N PRO A 207 17.11 -10.10 -17.52
CA PRO A 207 16.67 -11.28 -18.27
C PRO A 207 15.44 -12.01 -17.69
N ALA A 208 15.22 -11.97 -16.38
CA ALA A 208 14.04 -12.58 -15.77
C ALA A 208 12.73 -11.82 -16.10
N GLU A 209 12.81 -10.52 -16.38
CA GLU A 209 11.66 -9.64 -16.65
C GLU A 209 11.22 -9.64 -18.12
N THR A 210 11.80 -10.51 -18.94
CA THR A 210 11.38 -10.73 -20.33
C THR A 210 10.55 -12.01 -20.49
N ALA A 211 10.12 -12.62 -19.38
CA ALA A 211 9.26 -13.80 -19.37
C ALA A 211 7.81 -13.46 -19.02
N VAL A 212 6.87 -14.20 -19.61
CA VAL A 212 5.49 -14.31 -19.13
C VAL A 212 5.35 -15.61 -18.37
N TYR A 213 4.77 -15.55 -17.18
CA TYR A 213 4.50 -16.72 -16.34
C TYR A 213 3.02 -17.01 -16.24
N ARG A 214 2.67 -18.28 -16.02
CA ARG A 214 1.32 -18.77 -15.76
C ARG A 214 1.26 -19.41 -14.36
N LEU A 215 0.35 -18.90 -13.55
CA LEU A 215 -0.07 -19.51 -12.29
C LEU A 215 -1.44 -20.16 -12.50
N SER A 216 -1.59 -21.40 -12.03
CA SER A 216 -2.84 -22.15 -12.13
C SER A 216 -3.35 -22.52 -10.75
N ASN A 217 -4.65 -22.36 -10.52
CA ASN A 217 -5.32 -22.78 -9.28
C ASN A 217 -4.73 -22.20 -7.99
N VAL A 218 -4.29 -20.93 -8.02
CA VAL A 218 -3.87 -20.20 -6.83
C VAL A 218 -5.07 -19.56 -6.15
N THR A 219 -5.05 -19.41 -4.82
CA THR A 219 -6.16 -18.85 -4.06
C THR A 219 -6.01 -17.33 -3.93
N LEU A 220 -7.01 -16.56 -4.39
CA LEU A 220 -7.10 -15.12 -4.13
C LEU A 220 -7.48 -14.88 -2.67
N THR A 221 -6.51 -14.48 -1.86
CA THR A 221 -6.73 -14.28 -0.42
C THR A 221 -7.08 -12.85 -0.04
N SER A 222 -6.59 -11.88 -0.81
CA SER A 222 -6.87 -10.46 -0.60
C SER A 222 -6.83 -9.70 -1.92
N MET A 223 -7.68 -8.70 -2.06
CA MET A 223 -7.64 -7.77 -3.20
C MET A 223 -7.96 -6.35 -2.74
N TYR A 224 -7.21 -5.36 -3.24
CA TYR A 224 -7.42 -3.95 -2.94
C TYR A 224 -6.91 -3.05 -4.07
N VAL A 225 -7.23 -1.76 -4.02
CA VAL A 225 -6.68 -0.74 -4.93
C VAL A 225 -5.49 -0.07 -4.25
N GLU A 226 -4.32 -0.11 -4.88
CA GLU A 226 -3.11 0.54 -4.40
C GLU A 226 -3.02 2.00 -4.88
N HIS A 227 -2.08 2.77 -4.31
CA HIS A 227 -1.89 4.20 -4.56
C HIS A 227 -1.59 4.59 -6.02
N ASP A 228 -1.01 3.69 -6.82
CA ASP A 228 -0.78 3.85 -8.25
C ASP A 228 -2.00 3.44 -9.11
N ARG A 229 -3.10 3.07 -8.43
CA ARG A 229 -4.42 2.64 -8.95
C ARG A 229 -4.46 1.20 -9.40
N ASP A 230 -3.41 0.44 -9.16
CA ASP A 230 -3.34 -0.96 -9.55
C ASP A 230 -4.23 -1.80 -8.62
N TYR A 231 -4.91 -2.81 -9.18
CA TYR A 231 -5.54 -3.83 -8.34
C TYR A 231 -4.44 -4.77 -7.91
N HIS A 232 -4.16 -4.78 -6.61
CA HIS A 232 -3.26 -5.73 -5.98
C HIS A 232 -4.05 -6.97 -5.60
N LEU A 233 -3.62 -8.12 -6.11
CA LEU A 233 -4.20 -9.42 -5.83
C LEU A 233 -3.16 -10.24 -5.06
N ILE A 234 -3.42 -10.49 -3.78
CA ILE A 234 -2.56 -11.34 -2.95
C ILE A 234 -3.02 -12.79 -3.10
N VAL A 235 -2.16 -13.62 -3.71
CA VAL A 235 -2.49 -15.00 -4.02
C VAL A 235 -1.62 -15.97 -3.23
N LYS A 236 -2.18 -17.14 -2.89
CA LYS A 236 -1.44 -18.23 -2.25
C LYS A 236 -1.53 -19.52 -3.02
N ASP A 237 -0.45 -20.29 -3.04
CA ASP A 237 -0.48 -21.67 -3.51
C ASP A 237 -0.83 -22.66 -2.38
N SER A 238 -0.97 -23.94 -2.71
CA SER A 238 -1.29 -25.00 -1.75
C SER A 238 -0.20 -25.25 -0.69
N SER A 239 1.02 -24.75 -0.91
CA SER A 239 2.10 -24.81 0.08
C SER A 239 2.02 -23.66 1.10
N GLY A 240 1.14 -22.68 0.87
CA GLY A 240 1.00 -21.48 1.69
C GLY A 240 1.94 -20.34 1.31
N ALA A 241 2.78 -20.51 0.27
CA ALA A 241 3.57 -19.43 -0.30
C ALA A 241 2.65 -18.36 -0.88
N SER A 242 3.06 -17.09 -0.80
CA SER A 242 2.25 -15.93 -1.19
C SER A 242 3.01 -15.05 -2.17
N THR A 243 2.34 -14.51 -3.17
CA THR A 243 2.88 -13.46 -4.05
C THR A 243 1.80 -12.45 -4.41
N THR A 244 2.22 -11.32 -4.98
CA THR A 244 1.35 -10.27 -5.50
C THR A 244 1.21 -10.43 -7.01
N LEU A 245 -0.01 -10.33 -7.51
CA LEU A 245 -0.31 -10.13 -8.91
C LEU A 245 -0.97 -8.77 -9.06
N GLU A 246 -0.66 -8.04 -10.14
CA GLU A 246 -1.18 -6.69 -10.30
C GLU A 246 -1.87 -6.51 -11.66
N SER A 247 -3.09 -5.98 -11.62
CA SER A 247 -3.79 -5.50 -12.80
C SER A 247 -3.70 -3.98 -12.81
N PRO A 248 -2.98 -3.36 -13.75
CA PRO A 248 -2.89 -1.91 -13.78
C PRO A 248 -4.22 -1.22 -14.11
N ASP A 249 -4.36 0.04 -13.70
CA ASP A 249 -5.48 0.86 -14.19
C ASP A 249 -5.26 1.11 -15.69
N ALA A 250 -6.27 0.82 -16.52
CA ALA A 250 -6.13 0.92 -17.96
C ALA A 250 -5.81 2.36 -18.43
N SER A 251 -6.22 3.38 -17.68
CA SER A 251 -5.86 4.77 -17.97
C SER A 251 -4.39 5.09 -17.65
N CYS A 252 -3.79 4.35 -16.73
CA CYS A 252 -2.40 4.46 -16.31
C CYS A 252 -1.43 3.71 -17.23
N ALA A 253 -1.89 2.67 -17.92
CA ALA A 253 -1.08 1.82 -18.79
C ALA A 253 -1.34 2.01 -20.30
N ARG A 254 -1.88 3.17 -20.72
CA ARG A 254 -2.20 3.45 -22.14
C ARG A 254 -1.02 3.32 -23.10
N ALA A 255 0.20 3.59 -22.62
CA ALA A 255 1.42 3.49 -23.41
C ALA A 255 2.01 2.06 -23.46
N SER A 256 1.38 1.10 -22.78
CA SER A 256 1.86 -0.28 -22.73
C SER A 256 1.78 -0.97 -24.10
N ALA A 257 2.77 -1.79 -24.42
CA ALA A 257 2.69 -2.74 -25.53
C ALA A 257 1.56 -3.78 -25.36
N PHE A 258 0.99 -3.90 -24.15
CA PHE A 258 -0.05 -4.86 -23.75
C PHE A 258 -1.34 -4.16 -23.28
N ALA A 259 -1.58 -2.91 -23.72
CA ALA A 259 -2.69 -2.09 -23.22
C ALA A 259 -4.07 -2.77 -23.34
N ASN A 260 -4.32 -3.53 -24.41
CA ASN A 260 -5.58 -4.26 -24.60
C ASN A 260 -5.77 -5.37 -23.57
N GLN A 261 -4.73 -6.15 -23.30
CA GLN A 261 -4.74 -7.22 -22.30
C GLN A 261 -4.92 -6.65 -20.89
N ILE A 262 -4.22 -5.56 -20.57
CA ILE A 262 -4.36 -4.87 -19.29
C ILE A 262 -5.80 -4.41 -19.07
N ALA A 263 -6.40 -3.75 -20.07
CA ALA A 263 -7.79 -3.32 -20.00
C ALA A 263 -8.77 -4.49 -19.86
N ALA A 264 -8.53 -5.58 -20.60
CA ALA A 264 -9.33 -6.80 -20.53
C ALA A 264 -9.30 -7.44 -19.14
N VAL A 265 -8.11 -7.63 -18.55
CA VAL A 265 -7.95 -8.12 -17.18
C VAL A 265 -8.65 -7.20 -16.17
N ARG A 266 -8.46 -5.88 -16.29
CA ARG A 266 -9.06 -4.91 -15.38
C ARG A 266 -10.59 -4.98 -15.40
N ASN A 267 -11.18 -5.06 -16.59
CA ASN A 267 -12.62 -5.20 -16.78
C ASN A 267 -13.14 -6.55 -16.27
N TYR A 268 -12.41 -7.62 -16.49
CA TYR A 268 -12.78 -8.94 -15.98
C TYR A 268 -12.84 -8.92 -14.44
N LEU A 269 -11.80 -8.41 -13.78
CA LEU A 269 -11.75 -8.35 -12.32
C LEU A 269 -12.84 -7.44 -11.74
N SER A 270 -13.08 -6.26 -12.33
CA SER A 270 -14.13 -5.35 -11.84
C SER A 270 -15.55 -5.90 -12.03
N SER A 271 -15.75 -6.81 -13.01
CA SER A 271 -17.02 -7.52 -13.17
C SER A 271 -17.23 -8.67 -12.17
N HIS A 272 -16.15 -9.22 -11.61
CA HIS A 272 -16.20 -10.32 -10.63
C HIS A 272 -16.17 -9.83 -9.18
N PHE A 273 -15.52 -8.70 -8.93
CA PHE A 273 -15.27 -8.20 -7.58
C PHE A 273 -15.63 -6.71 -7.46
N ALA A 274 -16.47 -6.40 -6.47
CA ALA A 274 -16.70 -5.03 -6.03
C ALA A 274 -15.60 -4.64 -5.02
N VAL A 275 -14.51 -4.03 -5.51
CA VAL A 275 -13.36 -3.63 -4.67
C VAL A 275 -13.66 -2.29 -4.00
N SER A 276 -14.14 -2.34 -2.75
CA SER A 276 -14.31 -1.16 -1.89
C SER A 276 -13.41 -1.31 -0.65
N GLY A 277 -12.19 -0.79 -0.74
CA GLY A 277 -11.14 -1.10 0.23
C GLY A 277 -10.54 -2.48 0.02
N THR A 278 -10.10 -3.14 1.09
CA THR A 278 -9.57 -4.50 1.03
C THR A 278 -10.71 -5.51 1.14
N ILE A 279 -10.75 -6.45 0.20
CA ILE A 279 -11.69 -7.59 0.20
C ILE A 279 -10.93 -8.91 0.31
N HIS A 280 -11.60 -9.95 0.80
CA HIS A 280 -11.03 -11.28 1.00
C HIS A 280 -11.86 -12.37 0.30
N PRO A 281 -11.78 -12.49 -1.03
CA PRO A 281 -12.68 -13.38 -1.79
C PRO A 281 -12.52 -14.86 -1.45
N ASN A 282 -11.29 -15.29 -1.14
CA ASN A 282 -10.93 -16.68 -0.87
C ASN A 282 -11.42 -17.65 -1.97
N VAL A 283 -11.16 -17.29 -3.23
CA VAL A 283 -11.57 -18.04 -4.42
C VAL A 283 -10.35 -18.50 -5.22
N PRO A 284 -10.39 -19.67 -5.89
CA PRO A 284 -9.36 -20.07 -6.83
C PRO A 284 -9.34 -19.14 -8.05
N LEU A 285 -8.14 -18.93 -8.60
CA LEU A 285 -7.91 -18.24 -9.86
C LEU A 285 -6.73 -18.86 -10.62
N SER A 286 -6.68 -18.58 -11.91
CA SER A 286 -5.49 -18.79 -12.74
C SER A 286 -5.20 -17.50 -13.49
N ALA A 287 -3.92 -17.20 -13.74
CA ALA A 287 -3.52 -15.96 -14.39
C ALA A 287 -2.24 -16.12 -15.19
N THR A 288 -2.06 -15.25 -16.19
CA THR A 288 -0.75 -15.00 -16.80
C THR A 288 -0.35 -13.55 -16.58
N GLY A 289 0.95 -13.30 -16.44
CA GLY A 289 1.47 -11.94 -16.32
C GLY A 289 2.95 -11.86 -16.61
N ILE A 290 3.40 -10.63 -16.87
CA ILE A 290 4.81 -10.35 -17.16
C ILE A 290 5.57 -10.35 -15.85
N ALA A 291 6.74 -10.95 -15.87
CA ALA A 291 7.65 -10.92 -14.75
C ALA A 291 8.15 -9.50 -14.45
N PHE A 292 8.06 -9.09 -13.19
CA PHE A 292 8.59 -7.82 -12.71
C PHE A 292 9.20 -7.99 -11.32
N PHE A 293 10.39 -7.41 -11.10
CA PHE A 293 10.96 -7.34 -9.77
C PHE A 293 10.58 -6.02 -9.09
N ASP A 294 9.75 -6.10 -8.05
CA ASP A 294 9.45 -4.98 -7.15
C ASP A 294 10.14 -5.17 -5.78
N PRO A 295 11.18 -4.38 -5.45
CA PRO A 295 11.85 -4.43 -4.16
C PRO A 295 10.99 -3.91 -2.99
N GLY A 296 9.86 -3.27 -3.25
CA GLY A 296 8.89 -2.84 -2.24
C GLY A 296 7.82 -3.88 -1.88
N GLY A 297 7.62 -4.90 -2.74
CA GLY A 297 6.69 -6.02 -2.53
C GLY A 297 7.28 -7.12 -1.63
N SER A 298 7.08 -8.41 -1.96
CA SER A 298 7.64 -9.54 -1.19
C SER A 298 9.17 -9.65 -1.28
N GLY A 299 9.80 -8.70 -1.97
CA GLY A 299 11.19 -8.73 -2.44
C GLY A 299 11.47 -9.79 -3.50
N GLY A 300 10.42 -10.53 -3.94
CA GLY A 300 10.46 -11.57 -4.94
C GLY A 300 9.99 -11.07 -6.29
N LEU A 301 9.78 -11.98 -7.23
CA LEU A 301 9.20 -11.66 -8.53
C LEU A 301 7.67 -11.61 -8.42
N GLU A 302 7.07 -10.52 -8.89
CA GLU A 302 5.62 -10.38 -9.04
C GLU A 302 5.21 -10.47 -10.51
N LEU A 303 3.90 -10.68 -10.75
CA LEU A 303 3.34 -10.62 -12.10
C LEU A 303 2.70 -9.26 -12.34
N HIS A 304 3.42 -8.40 -13.05
CA HIS A 304 3.00 -7.06 -13.42
C HIS A 304 3.46 -6.69 -14.85
N PRO A 305 2.52 -6.38 -15.77
CA PRO A 305 1.08 -6.48 -15.60
C PRO A 305 0.58 -7.92 -15.74
N LEU A 306 -0.57 -8.21 -15.15
CA LEU A 306 -1.40 -9.34 -15.57
C LEU A 306 -1.87 -9.16 -17.02
N LEU A 307 -1.76 -10.24 -17.81
CA LEU A 307 -2.14 -10.31 -19.22
C LEU A 307 -3.42 -11.11 -19.46
N SER A 308 -3.70 -12.10 -18.61
CA SER A 308 -4.98 -12.81 -18.57
C SER A 308 -5.29 -13.30 -17.16
N VAL A 309 -6.57 -13.47 -16.84
CA VAL A 309 -7.01 -13.97 -15.53
C VAL A 309 -8.34 -14.69 -15.67
N CYS A 310 -8.57 -15.72 -14.87
CA CYS A 310 -9.88 -16.33 -14.71
C CYS A 310 -10.10 -16.68 -13.24
N VAL A 311 -11.33 -16.52 -12.76
CA VAL A 311 -11.76 -16.89 -11.40
C VAL A 311 -12.51 -18.21 -11.49
N GLY A 312 -12.10 -19.18 -10.68
CA GLY A 312 -12.67 -20.53 -10.66
C GLY A 312 -11.60 -21.60 -10.59
N GLN A 313 -12.01 -22.78 -10.16
CA GLN A 313 -11.17 -23.97 -10.14
C GLN A 313 -10.96 -24.48 -11.56
N ASP A 314 -9.72 -24.85 -11.90
CA ASP A 314 -9.29 -25.42 -13.18
C ASP A 314 -9.65 -24.56 -14.40
N CYS A 315 -9.83 -23.26 -14.18
CA CYS A 315 -10.08 -22.33 -15.26
C CYS A 315 -8.77 -22.06 -16.03
N SER A 316 -8.90 -21.88 -17.35
CA SER A 316 -7.78 -21.56 -18.22
C SER A 316 -7.79 -20.07 -18.56
N PRO A 317 -6.77 -19.29 -18.17
CA PRO A 317 -6.73 -17.87 -18.44
C PRO A 317 -6.35 -17.65 -19.91
N SER A 318 -7.34 -17.52 -20.79
CA SER A 318 -7.11 -17.30 -22.22
C SER A 318 -6.55 -15.89 -22.48
N ALA A 319 -5.75 -15.72 -23.53
CA ALA A 319 -5.25 -14.41 -23.97
C ALA A 319 -6.36 -13.43 -24.39
N GLN A 320 -7.63 -13.87 -24.39
CA GLN A 320 -8.80 -13.13 -24.83
C GLN A 320 -9.87 -13.01 -23.72
N THR A 321 -9.52 -12.69 -22.48
CA THR A 321 -10.54 -12.39 -21.45
C THR A 321 -11.33 -11.11 -21.76
N GLY A 322 -12.21 -11.21 -22.75
CA GLY A 322 -13.26 -10.28 -23.20
C GLY A 322 -14.53 -11.04 -23.63
N THR A 323 -14.57 -12.36 -23.51
CA THR A 323 -15.81 -13.15 -23.62
C THR A 323 -15.99 -13.94 -22.34
N LEU A 324 -17.10 -13.65 -21.65
CA LEU A 324 -17.65 -14.46 -20.58
C LEU A 324 -17.77 -15.90 -21.07
N GLU A 325 -16.80 -16.76 -20.74
CA GLU A 325 -17.03 -18.20 -20.78
C GLU A 325 -18.05 -18.51 -19.69
N ARG A 326 -19.30 -18.61 -20.14
CA ARG A 326 -20.43 -19.07 -19.35
C ARG A 326 -20.08 -20.48 -18.86
N ALA A 327 -19.72 -20.59 -17.58
CA ALA A 327 -19.41 -21.84 -16.92
C ALA A 327 -20.45 -22.91 -17.32
N GLY A 328 -19.93 -24.02 -17.88
CA GLY A 328 -20.73 -25.13 -18.36
C GLY A 328 -21.69 -25.64 -17.28
N ARG A 329 -22.98 -25.53 -17.55
CA ARG A 329 -24.03 -26.15 -16.76
C ARG A 329 -23.99 -27.65 -17.06
N ARG A 330 -23.39 -28.44 -16.16
CA ARG A 330 -23.60 -29.89 -16.14
C ARG A 330 -25.08 -30.17 -15.89
N ARG A 331 -25.78 -30.72 -16.87
CA ARG A 331 -26.87 -31.70 -16.74
C ARG A 331 -26.88 -32.56 -17.99
#